data_AF-A0A8T1G795-F1
#
_entry.id   AF-A0A8T1G795-F1
#
_cell.length_a   1.000
_cell.length_b   1.000
_cell.length_c   1.000
_cell.angle_alpha   90.00
_cell.angle_beta   90.00
_cell.angle_gamma   90.00
#
_symmetry.space_group_name_H-M   'P 1'
#
loop_
_entity.id
_entity.type
_entity.pdbx_description
1 polymer ?
#
loop_
_entity_poly.entity_id
_entity_poly.type
_entity_poly.pdbx_seq_one_letter_code
_entity_poly.pdbx_strand_id
1 'polypeptide(L)'
;MRGGNGLVRTVGASMIGGSKMPQLEALWGAGFSYNKCHAEKRVPVDSHTLWMFDGEEFLRASRLWTHGYDMYSPSKLGTVVYHNYTTVPARFESIPVDQKRKDKEEEMGTNRFKVLVGQPFEGRVSTIELVKYGFGKVRSFQQYLGFSGVTFEEGKKDAESCEQLHWVPYTNATEVEEIVGGGWKLYDSASQNVGNENELIGRLRQRVSDSVSVDTFSFSASMLLVLVAGMLFVVFSNDRLSRNIRRRCRAESQHTSKE
;
A
#
# COMPACT_ATOMS: atom_id res chain seq x y z
N MET A 1 -4.14 -6.45 -4.24
CA MET A 1 -5.03 -5.77 -3.28
C MET A 1 -6.43 -5.54 -3.88
N ARG A 2 -7.15 -6.60 -4.30
CA ARG A 2 -8.38 -6.42 -5.11
C ARG A 2 -9.56 -7.22 -4.58
N GLY A 3 -10.76 -6.65 -4.73
CA GLY A 3 -12.03 -7.25 -4.38
C GLY A 3 -12.68 -8.03 -5.52
N GLY A 4 -13.86 -8.59 -5.25
CA GLY A 4 -14.59 -9.41 -6.23
C GLY A 4 -15.05 -8.62 -7.46
N ASN A 5 -15.25 -7.31 -7.29
CA ASN A 5 -15.57 -6.36 -8.35
C ASN A 5 -14.32 -5.73 -9.02
N GLY A 6 -13.11 -6.19 -8.66
CA GLY A 6 -11.84 -5.67 -9.19
C GLY A 6 -11.38 -4.34 -8.57
N LEU A 7 -12.16 -3.73 -7.67
CA LEU A 7 -11.77 -2.49 -6.99
C LEU A 7 -10.73 -2.76 -5.90
N VAL A 8 -10.04 -1.70 -5.47
CA VAL A 8 -8.97 -1.81 -4.48
C VAL A 8 -9.55 -2.19 -3.12
N ARG A 9 -8.97 -3.21 -2.49
CA ARG A 9 -9.24 -3.59 -1.11
C ARG A 9 -8.00 -3.41 -0.24
N THR A 10 -8.20 -3.03 1.00
CA THR A 10 -7.16 -2.86 2.03
C THR A 10 -6.54 -4.17 2.50
N VAL A 11 -6.97 -5.33 1.97
CA VAL A 11 -6.46 -6.67 2.30
C VAL A 11 -4.97 -6.89 2.04
N GLY A 12 -4.30 -6.01 1.28
CA GLY A 12 -2.82 -6.05 1.14
C GLY A 12 -2.08 -5.17 2.13
N ALA A 13 -2.72 -4.72 3.21
CA ALA A 13 -2.01 -4.15 4.34
C ALA A 13 -1.07 -5.20 4.95
N SER A 14 0.21 -4.84 5.12
CA SER A 14 1.13 -5.64 5.94
C SER A 14 1.16 -5.10 7.37
N MET A 15 1.50 -5.97 8.32
CA MET A 15 1.71 -5.57 9.71
C MET A 15 3.17 -5.58 10.10
N ILE A 16 3.57 -4.57 10.85
CA ILE A 16 4.84 -4.58 11.61
C ILE A 16 4.58 -5.22 12.98
N GLY A 17 5.21 -6.36 13.22
CA GLY A 17 5.18 -7.02 14.52
C GLY A 17 5.95 -6.24 15.58
N GLY A 18 5.35 -6.05 16.76
CA GLY A 18 6.04 -5.48 17.92
C GLY A 18 6.40 -3.99 17.82
N SER A 19 5.79 -3.24 16.90
CA SER A 19 6.01 -1.79 16.83
C SER A 19 5.63 -1.12 18.15
N LYS A 20 6.51 -0.22 18.62
CA LYS A 20 6.31 0.58 19.84
C LYS A 20 5.67 1.95 19.56
N MET A 21 5.65 2.39 18.31
CA MET A 21 5.16 3.72 17.90
C MET A 21 4.11 3.57 16.79
N PRO A 22 3.15 4.50 16.65
CA PRO A 22 2.26 4.51 15.50
C PRO A 22 3.06 4.47 14.20
N GLN A 23 2.61 3.68 13.22
CA GLN A 23 3.34 3.50 11.95
C GLN A 23 2.59 4.23 10.85
N LEU A 24 3.33 5.01 10.07
CA LEU A 24 2.78 5.62 8.86
C LEU A 24 2.26 4.51 7.94
N GLU A 25 1.08 4.72 7.37
CA GLU A 25 0.46 3.76 6.45
C GLU A 25 -0.21 4.48 5.27
N ALA A 26 -0.38 3.74 4.18
CA ALA A 26 -1.07 4.25 3.00
C ALA A 26 -2.57 3.91 2.97
N LEU A 27 -2.97 2.88 3.69
CA LEU A 27 -4.31 2.33 3.68
C LEU A 27 -5.12 2.86 4.85
N TRP A 28 -6.43 2.98 4.68
CA TRP A 28 -7.35 3.51 5.68
C TRP A 28 -8.41 2.45 6.00
N GLY A 29 -8.64 2.16 7.27
CA GLY A 29 -9.66 1.20 7.71
C GLY A 29 -10.89 1.90 8.31
N ALA A 30 -12.09 1.58 7.82
CA ALA A 30 -13.33 2.18 8.29
C ALA A 30 -13.69 1.78 9.73
N GLY A 31 -13.34 0.56 10.15
CA GLY A 31 -13.71 0.01 11.45
C GLY A 31 -13.00 0.66 12.65
N PHE A 32 -11.93 1.42 12.42
CA PHE A 32 -11.17 2.08 13.49
C PHE A 32 -10.36 3.26 12.94
N SER A 33 -10.99 4.43 12.85
CA SER A 33 -10.33 5.66 12.40
C SER A 33 -10.78 6.89 13.20
N TYR A 34 -9.81 7.72 13.58
CA TYR A 34 -10.04 8.98 14.29
C TYR A 34 -9.21 10.08 13.63
N ASN A 35 -9.84 11.25 13.48
CA ASN A 35 -9.19 12.44 12.97
C ASN A 35 -9.85 13.68 13.58
N LYS A 36 -9.22 14.85 13.45
CA LYS A 36 -9.85 16.10 13.83
C LYS A 36 -10.98 16.43 12.84
N CYS A 37 -12.10 16.95 13.33
CA CYS A 37 -13.32 17.21 12.54
C CYS A 37 -13.11 18.02 11.24
N HIS A 38 -12.05 18.82 11.13
CA HIS A 38 -11.75 19.55 9.90
C HIS A 38 -11.43 18.61 8.72
N ALA A 39 -10.92 17.40 8.95
CA ALA A 39 -10.70 16.41 7.90
C ALA A 39 -12.03 15.95 7.27
N GLU A 40 -13.04 15.64 8.08
CA GLU A 40 -14.37 15.27 7.59
C GLU A 40 -15.08 16.40 6.83
N LYS A 41 -14.83 17.66 7.23
CA LYS A 41 -15.42 18.82 6.54
C LYS A 41 -14.72 19.14 5.22
N ARG A 42 -13.38 19.06 5.18
CA ARG A 42 -12.57 19.37 3.99
C ARG A 42 -12.65 18.27 2.95
N VAL A 43 -12.63 17.03 3.41
CA VAL A 43 -12.60 15.84 2.56
C VAL A 43 -13.82 15.00 2.94
N PRO A 44 -15.05 15.36 2.53
CA PRO A 44 -16.22 14.57 2.87
C PRO A 44 -16.21 13.22 2.15
N VAL A 45 -16.76 12.16 2.75
CA VAL A 45 -17.00 10.88 2.07
C VAL A 45 -17.88 11.11 0.84
N ASP A 46 -17.56 10.46 -0.28
CA ASP A 46 -18.33 10.62 -1.52
C ASP A 46 -19.70 9.97 -1.38
N SER A 47 -20.75 10.78 -1.42
CA SER A 47 -22.14 10.32 -1.28
C SER A 47 -22.69 9.67 -2.55
N HIS A 48 -21.93 9.70 -3.66
CA HIS A 48 -22.36 9.17 -4.97
C HIS A 48 -21.74 7.80 -5.28
N THR A 49 -21.21 7.10 -4.28
CA THR A 49 -20.68 5.73 -4.37
C THR A 49 -21.52 4.74 -3.57
N LEU A 50 -22.84 4.79 -3.74
CA LEU A 50 -23.78 3.93 -3.02
C LEU A 50 -23.52 2.45 -3.32
N TRP A 51 -23.67 1.60 -2.29
CA TRP A 51 -23.48 0.14 -2.34
C TRP A 51 -22.08 -0.34 -2.73
N MET A 52 -21.11 0.56 -2.85
CA MET A 52 -19.71 0.21 -3.10
C MET A 52 -19.03 -0.16 -1.77
N PHE A 53 -18.63 -1.43 -1.65
CA PHE A 53 -17.91 -1.98 -0.47
C PHE A 53 -16.43 -2.29 -0.73
N ASP A 54 -16.04 -2.46 -1.99
CA ASP A 54 -14.62 -2.49 -2.34
C ASP A 54 -14.29 -1.17 -3.02
N GLY A 55 -13.24 -0.48 -2.58
CA GLY A 55 -12.73 0.77 -3.17
C GLY A 55 -13.04 2.05 -2.39
N GLU A 56 -14.05 2.07 -1.53
CA GLU A 56 -14.42 3.22 -0.70
C GLU A 56 -13.32 3.57 0.31
N GLU A 57 -12.69 2.57 0.93
CA GLU A 57 -11.53 2.79 1.80
C GLU A 57 -10.33 3.37 1.04
N PHE A 58 -10.10 2.92 -0.19
CA PHE A 58 -9.04 3.45 -1.05
C PHE A 58 -9.33 4.89 -1.48
N LEU A 59 -10.56 5.21 -1.89
CA LEU A 59 -10.96 6.58 -2.21
C LEU A 59 -10.86 7.48 -0.97
N ARG A 60 -11.20 6.97 0.22
CA ARG A 60 -11.07 7.71 1.46
C ARG A 60 -9.60 8.04 1.76
N ALA A 61 -8.74 7.03 1.71
CA ALA A 61 -7.30 7.16 1.97
C ALA A 61 -6.62 8.10 0.98
N SER A 62 -6.79 7.86 -0.32
CA SER A 62 -6.20 8.67 -1.39
C SER A 62 -6.64 10.13 -1.33
N ARG A 63 -7.92 10.41 -1.06
CA ARG A 63 -8.41 11.77 -0.95
C ARG A 63 -7.89 12.47 0.29
N LEU A 64 -7.91 11.82 1.47
CA LEU A 64 -7.31 12.41 2.67
C LEU A 64 -5.82 12.73 2.44
N TRP A 65 -5.07 11.78 1.89
CA TRP A 65 -3.64 11.92 1.70
C TRP A 65 -3.25 13.03 0.71
N THR A 66 -3.98 13.15 -0.39
CA THR A 66 -3.77 14.21 -1.40
C THR A 66 -4.17 15.60 -0.90
N HIS A 67 -4.98 15.70 0.17
CA HIS A 67 -5.32 16.94 0.88
C HIS A 67 -4.40 17.23 2.08
N GLY A 68 -3.33 16.45 2.25
CA GLY A 68 -2.29 16.69 3.26
C GLY A 68 -2.48 15.98 4.60
N TYR A 69 -3.34 14.97 4.67
CA TYR A 69 -3.49 14.16 5.88
C TYR A 69 -2.62 12.90 5.81
N ASP A 70 -1.82 12.66 6.84
CA ASP A 70 -1.07 11.42 6.99
C ASP A 70 -1.85 10.45 7.91
N MET A 71 -1.82 9.16 7.58
CA MET A 71 -2.53 8.10 8.30
C MET A 71 -1.54 7.24 9.07
N TYR A 72 -1.92 6.84 10.28
CA TYR A 72 -1.06 6.06 11.14
C TYR A 72 -1.83 4.90 11.77
N SER A 73 -1.30 3.69 11.62
CA SER A 73 -1.78 2.53 12.36
C SER A 73 -1.33 2.62 13.81
N PRO A 74 -2.19 2.23 14.78
CA PRO A 74 -1.84 2.24 16.19
C PRO A 74 -0.76 1.20 16.50
N SER A 75 0.05 1.48 17.53
CA SER A 75 0.99 0.50 18.08
C SER A 75 0.33 -0.40 19.13
N LYS A 76 0.92 -1.57 19.41
CA LYS A 76 0.43 -2.48 20.45
C LYS A 76 0.51 -1.91 21.87
N LEU A 77 1.27 -0.83 22.08
CA LEU A 77 1.35 -0.12 23.36
C LEU A 77 0.15 0.82 23.58
N GLY A 78 -0.57 1.17 22.51
CA GLY A 78 -1.77 2.01 22.56
C GLY A 78 -3.06 1.20 22.64
N THR A 79 -4.10 1.68 21.96
CA THR A 79 -5.40 1.03 21.89
C THR A 79 -5.41 -0.07 20.83
N VAL A 80 -5.66 -1.31 21.26
CA VAL A 80 -5.84 -2.47 20.38
C VAL A 80 -7.33 -2.81 20.34
N VAL A 81 -7.91 -2.86 19.15
CA VAL A 81 -9.29 -3.29 18.92
C VAL A 81 -9.29 -4.53 18.05
N TYR A 82 -10.09 -5.52 18.45
CA TYR A 82 -10.28 -6.75 17.68
C TYR A 82 -11.64 -6.70 16.99
N HIS A 83 -11.65 -7.04 15.71
CA HIS A 83 -12.89 -7.26 14.98
C HIS A 83 -13.36 -8.71 15.18
N ASN A 84 -14.59 -8.90 15.66
CA ASN A 84 -15.15 -10.24 15.79
C ASN A 84 -15.71 -10.70 14.45
N TYR A 85 -15.00 -11.63 13.80
CA TYR A 85 -15.42 -12.22 12.52
C TYR A 85 -16.30 -13.46 12.66
N THR A 86 -16.77 -13.81 13.87
CA THR A 86 -17.75 -14.90 14.02
C THR A 86 -19.04 -14.57 13.28
N THR A 87 -19.74 -15.60 12.81
CA THR A 87 -21.04 -15.45 12.17
C THR A 87 -22.05 -14.77 13.09
N VAL A 88 -22.68 -13.71 12.59
CA VAL A 88 -23.78 -13.00 13.25
C VAL A 88 -25.11 -13.26 12.54
N PRO A 89 -26.25 -13.26 13.25
CA PRO A 89 -27.56 -13.60 12.69
C PRO A 89 -28.13 -12.54 11.74
N ALA A 90 -27.69 -11.29 11.86
CA ALA A 90 -28.09 -10.19 10.99
C ALA A 90 -26.85 -9.62 10.31
N ARG A 91 -26.91 -9.50 8.98
CA ARG A 91 -25.85 -8.90 8.16
C ARG A 91 -26.41 -7.78 7.30
N PHE A 92 -25.53 -6.86 6.92
CA PHE A 92 -25.87 -5.75 6.03
C PHE A 92 -26.48 -6.24 4.71
N GLU A 93 -25.93 -7.34 4.17
CA GLU A 93 -26.38 -7.98 2.93
C GLU A 93 -27.78 -8.59 3.03
N SER A 94 -28.32 -8.76 4.25
CA SER A 94 -29.65 -9.32 4.49
C SER A 94 -30.74 -8.24 4.61
N ILE A 95 -30.38 -6.96 4.52
CA ILE A 95 -31.36 -5.86 4.59
C ILE A 95 -32.24 -5.89 3.32
N PRO A 96 -33.58 -5.87 3.45
CA PRO A 96 -34.47 -5.81 2.29
C PRO A 96 -34.26 -4.53 1.48
N VAL A 97 -34.02 -4.69 0.18
CA VAL A 97 -33.75 -3.58 -0.75
C VAL A 97 -34.47 -3.81 -2.08
N ASP A 98 -34.78 -2.72 -2.80
CA ASP A 98 -35.14 -2.83 -4.21
C ASP A 98 -33.88 -3.19 -5.00
N GLN A 99 -33.81 -4.45 -5.44
CA GLN A 99 -32.63 -4.98 -6.11
C GLN A 99 -32.30 -4.23 -7.41
N LYS A 100 -33.31 -3.87 -8.21
CA LYS A 100 -33.08 -3.16 -9.48
C LYS A 100 -32.49 -1.77 -9.24
N ARG A 101 -32.95 -1.11 -8.18
CA ARG A 101 -32.41 0.18 -7.76
C ARG A 101 -30.97 0.03 -7.24
N LYS A 102 -30.73 -0.95 -6.37
CA LYS A 102 -29.40 -1.24 -5.82
C LYS A 102 -28.39 -1.52 -6.95
N ASP A 103 -28.73 -2.41 -7.88
CA ASP A 103 -27.84 -2.79 -8.99
C ASP A 103 -27.43 -1.56 -9.82
N LYS A 104 -28.39 -0.68 -10.11
CA LYS A 104 -28.13 0.58 -10.81
C LYS A 104 -27.23 1.52 -10.00
N GLU A 105 -27.49 1.67 -8.71
CA GLU A 105 -26.70 2.54 -7.81
C GLU A 105 -25.26 2.01 -7.65
N GLU A 106 -25.10 0.70 -7.52
CA GLU A 106 -23.81 0.01 -7.42
C GLU A 106 -22.99 0.10 -8.71
N GLU A 107 -23.63 -0.07 -9.89
CA GLU A 107 -23.00 0.16 -11.21
C GLU A 107 -22.45 1.58 -11.28
N MET A 108 -23.28 2.58 -10.95
CA MET A 108 -22.87 3.99 -10.98
C MET A 108 -21.75 4.30 -9.99
N GLY A 109 -21.79 3.74 -8.79
CA GLY A 109 -20.74 3.92 -7.76
C GLY A 109 -19.41 3.31 -8.18
N THR A 110 -19.45 2.08 -8.70
CA THR A 110 -18.27 1.37 -9.22
C THR A 110 -17.63 2.11 -10.40
N ASN A 111 -18.44 2.59 -11.34
CA ASN A 111 -17.93 3.35 -12.47
C ASN A 111 -17.45 4.74 -12.07
N ARG A 112 -18.03 5.34 -11.02
CA ARG A 112 -17.54 6.60 -10.46
C ARG A 112 -16.15 6.45 -9.85
N PHE A 113 -15.88 5.34 -9.14
CA PHE A 113 -14.52 5.00 -8.70
C PHE A 113 -13.56 5.03 -9.91
N LYS A 114 -13.91 4.33 -11.00
CA LYS A 114 -13.08 4.25 -12.20
C LYS A 114 -12.84 5.62 -12.83
N VAL A 115 -13.86 6.49 -12.91
CA VAL A 115 -13.71 7.88 -13.36
C VAL A 115 -12.69 8.63 -12.50
N LEU A 116 -12.82 8.57 -11.16
CA LEU A 116 -11.93 9.28 -10.25
C LEU A 116 -10.48 8.80 -10.39
N VAL A 117 -10.26 7.49 -10.49
CA VAL A 117 -8.91 6.91 -10.59
C VAL A 117 -8.34 6.87 -12.01
N GLY A 118 -9.08 7.36 -13.01
CA GLY A 118 -8.64 7.41 -14.41
C GLY A 118 -8.64 6.05 -15.12
N GLN A 119 -9.45 5.09 -14.67
CA GLN A 119 -9.59 3.79 -15.32
C GLN A 119 -10.68 3.81 -16.40
N PRO A 120 -10.50 3.03 -17.49
CA PRO A 120 -11.55 2.84 -18.49
C PRO A 120 -12.76 2.13 -17.87
N PHE A 121 -13.95 2.49 -18.33
CA PHE A 121 -15.19 1.88 -17.91
C PHE A 121 -16.27 1.98 -19.00
N GLU A 122 -17.29 1.14 -18.91
CA GLU A 122 -18.50 1.20 -19.71
C GLU A 122 -19.73 1.21 -18.80
N GLY A 123 -20.85 1.72 -19.31
CA GLY A 123 -22.12 1.76 -18.59
C GLY A 123 -22.39 3.08 -17.87
N ARG A 124 -23.27 3.02 -16.87
CA ARG A 124 -23.79 4.21 -16.19
C ARG A 124 -22.80 4.74 -15.16
N VAL A 125 -22.74 6.06 -15.01
CA VAL A 125 -21.95 6.73 -13.98
C VAL A 125 -22.61 8.03 -13.54
N SER A 126 -22.51 8.36 -12.26
CA SER A 126 -22.84 9.71 -11.78
C SER A 126 -21.60 10.59 -11.84
N THR A 127 -21.67 11.68 -12.59
CA THR A 127 -20.63 12.72 -12.67
C THR A 127 -20.92 13.93 -11.78
N ILE A 128 -21.98 13.86 -10.96
CA ILE A 128 -22.37 14.92 -10.04
C ILE A 128 -21.23 15.20 -9.06
N GLU A 129 -20.92 16.48 -8.85
CA GLU A 129 -19.95 16.94 -7.84
C GLU A 129 -18.55 16.30 -7.92
N LEU A 130 -18.12 15.78 -9.08
CA LEU A 130 -16.79 15.14 -9.21
C LEU A 130 -15.65 16.03 -8.72
N VAL A 131 -15.73 17.35 -8.95
CA VAL A 131 -14.72 18.31 -8.48
C VAL A 131 -14.66 18.36 -6.95
N LYS A 132 -15.80 18.34 -6.26
CA LYS A 132 -15.90 18.36 -4.79
C LYS A 132 -15.32 17.07 -4.17
N TYR A 133 -15.51 15.95 -4.85
CA TYR A 133 -15.02 14.64 -4.39
C TYR A 133 -13.71 14.22 -5.09
N GLY A 134 -13.02 15.16 -5.73
CA GLY A 134 -11.74 14.92 -6.38
C GLY A 134 -10.57 14.77 -5.40
N PHE A 135 -9.38 14.61 -5.96
CA PHE A 135 -8.12 14.58 -5.22
C PHE A 135 -7.62 15.99 -4.91
N GLY A 136 -6.87 16.10 -3.82
CA GLY A 136 -6.27 17.35 -3.38
C GLY A 136 -5.02 17.73 -4.19
N LYS A 137 -4.48 18.91 -3.88
CA LYS A 137 -3.30 19.48 -4.55
C LYS A 137 -2.05 19.51 -3.67
N VAL A 138 -2.16 19.12 -2.40
CA VAL A 138 -1.03 19.10 -1.46
C VAL A 138 -0.01 18.06 -1.90
N ARG A 139 -0.52 16.90 -2.31
CA ARG A 139 0.23 15.85 -3.01
C ARG A 139 -0.65 15.32 -4.15
N SER A 140 -0.04 14.93 -5.26
CA SER A 140 -0.77 14.39 -6.40
C SER A 140 -1.25 12.95 -6.16
N PHE A 141 -2.30 12.55 -6.88
CA PHE A 141 -2.77 11.15 -6.88
C PHE A 141 -1.69 10.18 -7.36
N GLN A 142 -0.86 10.57 -8.33
CA GLN A 142 0.25 9.74 -8.79
C GLN A 142 1.27 9.47 -7.68
N GLN A 143 1.56 10.47 -6.83
CA GLN A 143 2.40 10.26 -5.66
C GLN A 143 1.74 9.32 -4.66
N TYR A 144 0.41 9.36 -4.51
CA TYR A 144 -0.30 8.42 -3.66
C TYR A 144 -0.23 6.99 -4.20
N LEU A 145 -0.31 6.77 -5.52
CA LEU A 145 -0.10 5.45 -6.12
C LEU A 145 1.31 4.93 -5.85
N GLY A 146 2.33 5.79 -6.01
CA GLY A 146 3.71 5.44 -5.67
C GLY A 146 3.90 5.12 -4.19
N PHE A 147 3.25 5.88 -3.30
CA PHE A 147 3.30 5.68 -1.86
C PHE A 147 2.57 4.41 -1.42
N SER A 148 1.37 4.16 -1.94
CA SER A 148 0.53 3.01 -1.58
C SER A 148 0.96 1.70 -2.24
N GLY A 149 1.73 1.77 -3.34
CA GLY A 149 2.07 0.61 -4.15
C GLY A 149 0.91 0.11 -5.02
N VAL A 150 -0.23 0.80 -5.03
CA VAL A 150 -1.39 0.43 -5.87
C VAL A 150 -1.13 0.90 -7.30
N THR A 151 -1.43 0.04 -8.28
CA THR A 151 -1.35 0.39 -9.71
C THR A 151 -2.67 0.12 -10.42
N PHE A 152 -3.00 0.96 -11.39
CA PHE A 152 -4.14 0.75 -12.28
C PHE A 152 -3.72 0.44 -13.71
N GLU A 153 -2.42 0.30 -13.95
CA GLU A 153 -1.87 -0.06 -15.25
C GLU A 153 -2.13 -1.53 -15.57
N GLU A 154 -2.52 -1.80 -16.81
CA GLU A 154 -2.78 -3.16 -17.27
C GLU A 154 -1.52 -4.04 -17.17
N GLY A 155 -1.68 -5.25 -16.65
CA GLY A 155 -0.59 -6.22 -16.50
C GLY A 155 0.40 -5.94 -15.37
N LYS A 156 0.32 -4.79 -14.69
CA LYS A 156 1.14 -4.52 -13.50
C LYS A 156 0.46 -5.02 -12.23
N LYS A 157 1.27 -5.51 -11.28
CA LYS A 157 0.81 -5.93 -9.96
C LYS A 157 1.05 -4.82 -8.94
N ASP A 158 0.18 -4.75 -7.95
CA ASP A 158 0.40 -3.89 -6.78
C ASP A 158 1.71 -4.29 -6.08
N ALA A 159 2.44 -3.31 -5.53
CA ALA A 159 3.73 -3.49 -4.86
C ALA A 159 3.59 -3.72 -3.34
N GLU A 160 4.65 -4.24 -2.72
CA GLU A 160 4.70 -4.50 -1.29
C GLU A 160 4.72 -3.20 -0.45
N SER A 161 4.33 -3.30 0.82
CA SER A 161 4.01 -2.15 1.67
C SER A 161 5.21 -1.48 2.36
N CYS A 162 6.46 -1.87 2.09
CA CYS A 162 7.62 -1.35 2.83
C CYS A 162 7.81 0.17 2.65
N GLU A 163 7.59 0.69 1.44
CA GLU A 163 7.71 2.12 1.15
C GLU A 163 6.65 2.98 1.86
N GLN A 164 5.56 2.35 2.32
CA GLN A 164 4.47 3.03 3.02
C GLN A 164 4.88 3.59 4.40
N LEU A 165 6.06 3.19 4.91
CA LEU A 165 6.62 3.67 6.18
C LEU A 165 7.33 5.01 6.07
N HIS A 166 7.65 5.45 4.84
CA HIS A 166 8.42 6.65 4.60
C HIS A 166 7.51 7.83 4.32
N TRP A 167 7.69 8.90 5.11
CA TRP A 167 6.93 10.13 4.91
C TRP A 167 7.23 10.75 3.55
N VAL A 168 6.17 11.13 2.83
CA VAL A 168 6.27 11.80 1.54
C VAL A 168 6.04 13.30 1.74
N PRO A 169 6.98 14.16 1.34
CA PRO A 169 6.82 15.61 1.46
C PRO A 169 5.61 16.16 0.70
N TYR A 170 5.08 17.29 1.16
CA TYR A 170 4.08 18.04 0.41
C TYR A 170 4.71 18.63 -0.85
N THR A 171 4.06 18.46 -2.00
CA THR A 171 4.41 19.17 -3.23
C THR A 171 3.97 20.62 -3.16
N ASN A 172 2.83 20.87 -2.51
CA ASN A 172 2.34 22.21 -2.21
C ASN A 172 1.81 22.28 -0.78
N ALA A 173 2.57 22.92 0.12
CA ALA A 173 2.22 23.01 1.53
C ALA A 173 1.19 24.11 1.85
N THR A 174 0.86 25.02 0.91
CA THR A 174 0.10 26.25 1.18
C THR A 174 -1.21 25.99 1.91
N GLU A 175 -1.99 25.02 1.44
CA GLU A 175 -3.29 24.70 2.04
C GLU A 175 -3.13 24.15 3.47
N VAL A 176 -2.11 23.32 3.71
CA VAL A 176 -1.83 22.78 5.04
C VAL A 176 -1.35 23.87 5.99
N GLU A 177 -0.48 24.76 5.51
CA GLU A 177 0.02 25.90 6.29
C GLU A 177 -1.10 26.85 6.71
N GLU A 178 -2.06 27.12 5.82
CA GLU A 178 -3.25 27.93 6.13
C GLU A 178 -4.10 27.28 7.24
N ILE A 179 -4.25 25.96 7.21
CA ILE A 179 -5.04 25.20 8.19
C ILE A 179 -4.36 25.13 9.55
N VAL A 180 -3.05 24.88 9.56
CA VAL A 180 -2.26 24.88 10.80
C VAL A 180 -2.25 26.30 11.39
N GLY A 181 -2.14 27.31 10.53
CA GLY A 181 -2.19 28.72 10.91
C GLY A 181 -1.01 29.13 11.80
N GLY A 182 -1.16 30.27 12.47
CA GLY A 182 -0.18 30.75 13.45
C GLY A 182 1.21 31.06 12.87
N GLY A 183 1.30 31.30 11.55
CA GLY A 183 2.57 31.54 10.87
C GLY A 183 3.43 30.30 10.66
N TRP A 184 2.92 29.09 10.95
CA TRP A 184 3.65 27.85 10.70
C TRP A 184 3.92 27.66 9.21
N LYS A 185 5.15 27.28 8.88
CA LYS A 185 5.59 26.93 7.52
C LYS A 185 6.28 25.57 7.55
N LEU A 186 6.01 24.73 6.54
CA LEU A 186 6.67 23.43 6.45
C LEU A 186 8.18 23.61 6.25
N TYR A 187 8.54 24.59 5.42
CA TYR A 187 9.91 24.99 5.18
C TYR A 187 10.10 26.39 5.74
N ASP A 188 10.95 26.53 6.76
CA ASP A 188 11.37 27.85 7.22
C ASP A 188 12.09 28.56 6.08
N SER A 189 11.80 29.86 5.91
CA SER A 189 12.52 30.71 4.95
C SER A 189 14.02 30.80 5.27
N ALA A 190 14.45 30.44 6.49
CA ALA A 190 15.85 30.33 6.87
C ALA A 190 16.56 29.09 6.28
N SER A 191 15.82 28.03 5.94
CA SER A 191 16.37 26.76 5.43
C SER A 191 16.69 26.79 3.93
N GLN A 192 16.21 27.81 3.21
CA GLN A 192 16.46 27.95 1.77
C GLN A 192 17.76 28.71 1.43
N ASN A 193 18.48 29.23 2.43
CA ASN A 193 19.77 29.92 2.23
C ASN A 193 21.01 29.03 2.42
N VAL A 194 20.85 27.73 2.66
CA VAL A 194 21.98 26.79 2.64
C VAL A 194 21.87 25.98 1.36
N GLY A 195 22.64 26.41 0.35
CA GLY A 195 22.67 25.80 -0.97
C GLY A 195 22.89 24.29 -0.87
N ASN A 196 21.90 23.51 -1.28
CA ASN A 196 22.00 22.06 -1.23
C ASN A 196 21.14 21.31 -2.23
N GLU A 197 20.81 21.93 -3.36
CA GLU A 197 20.27 21.20 -4.50
C GLU A 197 21.27 20.12 -4.98
N ASN A 198 22.57 20.43 -4.95
CA ASN A 198 23.63 19.49 -5.30
C ASN A 198 23.88 18.40 -4.23
N GLU A 199 23.69 18.67 -2.94
CA GLU A 199 23.84 17.63 -1.90
C GLU A 199 22.59 16.76 -1.77
N LEU A 200 21.38 17.30 -2.03
CA LEU A 200 20.17 16.49 -2.10
C LEU A 200 20.19 15.57 -3.33
N ILE A 201 20.58 16.10 -4.50
CA ILE A 201 20.83 15.29 -5.71
C ILE A 201 22.00 14.32 -5.46
N GLY A 202 23.03 14.73 -4.71
CA GLY A 202 24.13 13.87 -4.28
C GLY A 202 23.66 12.70 -3.41
N ARG A 203 22.83 12.96 -2.40
CA ARG A 203 22.24 11.94 -1.51
C ARG A 203 21.25 11.04 -2.24
N LEU A 204 20.49 11.57 -3.19
CA LEU A 204 19.61 10.76 -4.06
C LEU A 204 20.42 9.86 -4.99
N ARG A 205 21.49 10.38 -5.62
CA ARG A 205 22.41 9.57 -6.43
C ARG A 205 23.12 8.51 -5.59
N GLN A 206 23.52 8.84 -4.37
CA GLN A 206 24.16 7.90 -3.47
C GLN A 206 23.20 6.80 -3.02
N ARG A 207 21.94 7.12 -2.69
CA ARG A 207 20.90 6.10 -2.44
C ARG A 207 20.59 5.22 -3.64
N VAL A 208 20.63 5.76 -4.85
CA VAL A 208 20.46 4.96 -6.09
C VAL A 208 21.68 4.08 -6.33
N SER A 209 22.88 4.53 -6.03
CA SER A 209 24.09 3.70 -6.10
C SER A 209 24.06 2.58 -5.06
N ASP A 210 23.63 2.90 -3.84
CA ASP A 210 23.55 1.96 -2.72
C ASP A 210 22.44 0.91 -2.92
N SER A 211 21.33 1.27 -3.60
CA SER A 211 20.26 0.33 -3.96
C SER A 211 20.56 -0.52 -5.19
N VAL A 212 21.53 -0.10 -6.03
CA VAL A 212 22.06 -0.90 -7.15
C VAL A 212 23.16 -1.85 -6.69
N SER A 213 23.83 -1.58 -5.55
CA SER A 213 24.65 -2.57 -4.83
C SER A 213 23.78 -3.55 -4.05
N VAL A 214 22.93 -4.29 -4.76
CA VAL A 214 22.56 -5.65 -4.36
C VAL A 214 23.84 -6.47 -4.43
N ASP A 215 24.19 -7.14 -3.32
CA ASP A 215 25.32 -8.06 -3.19
C ASP A 215 25.41 -9.02 -4.39
N THR A 216 26.14 -8.58 -5.41
CA THR A 216 26.60 -9.47 -6.46
C THR A 216 27.86 -10.09 -5.88
N PHE A 217 27.69 -11.20 -5.17
CA PHE A 217 28.83 -12.05 -4.80
C PHE A 217 29.51 -12.48 -6.10
N SER A 218 30.52 -11.71 -6.52
CA SER A 218 31.37 -12.05 -7.64
C SER A 218 32.31 -13.17 -7.17
N PHE A 219 31.84 -14.41 -7.22
CA PHE A 219 32.72 -15.56 -7.08
C PHE A 219 33.77 -15.49 -8.18
N SER A 220 35.05 -15.43 -7.80
CA SER A 220 36.12 -15.58 -8.79
C SER A 220 35.97 -16.93 -9.48
N ALA A 221 36.32 -17.03 -10.76
CA ALA A 221 36.21 -18.27 -11.54
C ALA A 221 36.88 -19.47 -10.83
N SER A 222 37.96 -19.21 -10.08
CA SER A 222 38.67 -20.18 -9.25
C SER A 222 37.81 -20.72 -8.10
N MET A 223 37.01 -19.87 -7.47
CA MET A 223 36.15 -20.27 -6.36
C MET A 223 34.95 -21.08 -6.84
N LEU A 224 34.42 -20.76 -8.03
CA LEU A 224 33.37 -21.54 -8.68
C LEU A 224 33.87 -22.95 -9.06
N LEU A 225 35.09 -23.05 -9.57
CA LEU A 225 35.73 -24.34 -9.89
C LEU A 225 35.91 -25.22 -8.65
N VAL A 226 36.30 -24.65 -7.50
CA VAL A 226 36.44 -25.41 -6.25
C VAL A 226 35.08 -25.91 -5.74
N LEU A 227 34.03 -25.10 -5.83
CA LEU A 227 32.68 -25.50 -5.45
C LEU A 227 32.14 -26.62 -6.35
N VAL A 228 32.35 -26.51 -7.67
CA VAL A 228 31.95 -27.55 -8.63
C VAL A 228 32.74 -28.85 -8.39
N ALA A 229 34.05 -28.76 -8.16
CA ALA A 229 34.88 -29.92 -7.83
C ALA A 229 34.45 -30.57 -6.51
N GLY A 230 34.12 -29.78 -5.49
CA GLY A 230 33.59 -30.27 -4.21
C GLY A 230 32.24 -30.97 -4.36
N MET A 231 31.32 -30.41 -5.16
CA MET A 231 30.04 -31.03 -5.47
C MET A 231 30.21 -32.35 -6.23
N LEU A 232 31.08 -32.38 -7.25
CA LEU A 232 31.40 -33.60 -7.99
C LEU A 232 32.05 -34.65 -7.08
N PHE A 233 32.95 -34.25 -6.19
CA PHE A 233 33.55 -35.15 -5.21
C PHE A 233 32.48 -35.77 -4.29
N VAL A 234 31.55 -34.96 -3.77
CA VAL A 234 30.42 -35.45 -2.95
C VAL A 234 29.48 -36.36 -3.76
N VAL A 235 29.35 -36.18 -5.08
CA VAL A 235 28.52 -37.04 -5.94
C VAL A 235 29.18 -38.37 -6.26
N PHE A 236 30.49 -38.38 -6.55
CA PHE A 236 31.19 -39.55 -7.08
C PHE A 236 32.07 -40.29 -6.07
N SER A 237 32.51 -39.64 -4.99
CA SER A 237 33.31 -40.29 -3.96
C SER A 237 32.50 -41.31 -3.18
N ASN A 238 33.14 -42.44 -2.84
CA ASN A 238 32.54 -43.50 -2.04
C ASN A 238 33.03 -43.49 -0.58
N ASP A 239 33.56 -42.36 -0.11
CA ASP A 239 33.92 -42.18 1.29
C ASP A 239 32.69 -42.03 2.20
N ARG A 240 32.90 -42.22 3.50
CA ARG A 240 31.82 -42.22 4.50
C ARG A 240 31.12 -40.86 4.62
N LEU A 241 31.83 -39.75 4.43
CA LEU A 241 31.31 -38.40 4.56
C LEU A 241 30.40 -38.07 3.37
N SER A 242 30.87 -38.32 2.14
CA SER A 242 30.09 -38.09 0.91
C SER A 242 28.80 -38.90 0.89
N ARG A 243 28.82 -40.16 1.35
CA ARG A 243 27.60 -40.99 1.50
C ARG A 243 26.60 -40.40 2.49
N ASN A 244 27.06 -39.86 3.61
CA ASN A 244 26.19 -39.23 4.61
C ASN A 244 25.55 -37.95 4.07
N ILE A 245 26.30 -37.14 3.31
CA ILE A 245 25.77 -35.92 2.68
C ILE A 245 24.70 -36.28 1.64
N ARG A 246 24.97 -37.26 0.74
CA ARG A 246 23.98 -37.72 -0.25
C ARG A 246 22.70 -38.27 0.39
N ARG A 247 22.80 -38.93 1.55
CA ARG A 247 21.62 -39.43 2.29
C ARG A 247 20.78 -38.31 2.90
N ARG A 248 21.40 -37.22 3.37
CA ARG A 248 20.67 -36.06 3.92
C ARG A 248 19.98 -35.23 2.85
N CYS A 249 20.49 -35.21 1.62
CA CYS A 249 19.92 -34.43 0.52
C CYS A 249 18.83 -35.16 -0.29
N ARG A 250 18.58 -36.45 -0.05
CA ARG A 250 17.38 -37.13 -0.57
C ARG A 250 16.18 -36.72 0.29
N ALA A 251 15.43 -35.72 -0.18
CA ALA A 251 14.15 -35.34 0.41
C ALA A 251 13.19 -36.54 0.44
N GLU A 252 12.49 -36.71 1.56
CA GLU A 252 11.36 -37.63 1.71
C GLU A 252 10.28 -37.29 0.68
N SER A 253 9.96 -38.23 -0.20
CA SER A 253 8.76 -38.16 -1.02
C SER A 253 7.54 -38.27 -0.10
N GLN A 254 6.82 -37.17 0.11
CA GLN A 254 5.58 -37.19 0.86
C GLN A 254 4.53 -38.05 0.15
N HIS A 255 4.16 -39.16 0.80
CA HIS A 255 3.03 -40.00 0.47
C HIS A 255 1.75 -39.22 0.81
N THR A 256 0.97 -38.81 -0.20
CA THR A 256 -0.39 -38.29 0.02
C THR A 256 -1.38 -39.46 0.09
N SER A 257 -1.88 -39.75 1.27
CA SER A 257 -3.07 -40.60 1.50
C SER A 257 -4.26 -39.69 1.77
N LYS A 258 -5.35 -39.89 1.03
CA LYS A 258 -6.67 -39.29 1.28
C LYS A 258 -7.36 -40.04 2.42
N GLU A 259 -7.89 -39.29 3.38
CA GLU A 259 -9.19 -39.50 4.03
C GLU A 259 -9.81 -38.12 4.31
#